data_AF-A0A0N5C9B5-F1
#
_entry.id   AF-A0A0N5C9B5-F1
#
_cell.length_a   1.000
_cell.length_b   1.000
_cell.length_c   1.000
_cell.angle_alpha   90.00
_cell.angle_beta   90.00
_cell.angle_gamma   90.00
#
_symmetry.space_group_name_H-M   'P 1'
#
loop_
_entity.id
_entity.type
_entity.pdbx_description
1 polymer ?
#
loop_
_entity_poly.entity_id
_entity_poly.type
_entity_poly.pdbx_seq_one_letter_code
_entity_poly.pdbx_strand_id
1 'polypeptide(L)'
;MGSRVTSLLAVIISLLVLIGAVVLFFIGFTDFQPESAKDLLKVNEAKVDTSKLPIIDIIGFLNNGKGHGASITFKNGTNVTVGSLITYPICVYIPLSLDEIKNGSKSSSLKSDKKDNERVKFHMKPSKTATSTIDLCEENSKLTRIRLIIVGTGIVGVVILSLIIIFTIFILFGFCSSVNIPMFVAIIGVLAFCSGGTCLGSLIYMNVNYYTLRGLESTEVSTEYDLPKQGNNKFYLLSCICMLLSNLVFVVMMFIAARQRRREIILSAAHQLAPTAGLSSKIAT
;
A
#
# COMPACT_ATOMS: atom_id res chain seq x y z
N MET A 1 4.10 37.13 10.14
CA MET A 1 5.00 36.36 9.26
C MET A 1 5.40 35.00 9.84
N GLY A 2 5.24 34.74 11.15
CA GLY A 2 5.67 33.48 11.76
C GLY A 2 4.95 32.27 11.16
N SER A 3 3.63 32.39 10.89
CA SER A 3 2.84 31.29 10.32
C SER A 3 3.38 30.81 8.97
N ARG A 4 3.79 31.74 8.10
CA ARG A 4 4.39 31.42 6.79
C ARG A 4 5.73 30.71 6.93
N VAL A 5 6.58 31.16 7.85
CA VAL A 5 7.90 30.55 8.11
C VAL A 5 7.75 29.14 8.68
N THR A 6 6.86 28.95 9.65
CA THR A 6 6.60 27.62 10.23
C THR A 6 5.97 26.67 9.21
N SER A 7 5.05 27.14 8.36
CA SER A 7 4.50 26.34 7.26
C SER A 7 5.57 25.97 6.22
N LEU A 8 6.50 26.87 5.88
CA LEU A 8 7.61 26.57 4.97
C LEU A 8 8.55 25.51 5.57
N LEU A 9 8.92 25.66 6.85
CA LEU A 9 9.74 24.66 7.55
C LEU A 9 9.05 23.30 7.62
N ALA A 10 7.74 23.27 7.84
CA ALA A 10 6.95 22.03 7.83
C ALA A 10 7.07 21.31 6.48
N VAL A 11 6.95 22.03 5.38
CA VAL A 11 7.09 21.48 4.02
C VAL A 11 8.48 20.91 3.79
N ILE A 12 9.53 21.65 4.17
CA ILE A 12 10.93 21.22 3.97
C ILE A 12 11.22 19.93 4.75
N ILE A 13 10.86 19.89 6.04
CA ILE A 13 11.09 18.72 6.90
C ILE A 13 10.33 17.50 6.35
N SER A 14 9.06 17.68 6.00
CA SER A 14 8.25 16.57 5.47
C SER A 14 8.74 16.07 4.12
N LEU A 15 9.25 16.96 3.26
CA LEU A 15 9.82 16.59 1.96
C LEU A 15 11.08 15.73 2.12
N LEU A 16 11.96 16.07 3.06
CA LEU A 16 13.17 15.28 3.33
C LEU A 16 12.83 13.85 3.79
N VAL A 17 11.86 13.72 4.70
CA VAL A 17 11.39 12.39 5.15
C VAL A 17 10.70 11.63 4.02
N LEU A 18 9.94 12.33 3.17
CA LEU A 18 9.26 11.72 2.02
C LEU A 18 10.26 11.18 0.99
N ILE A 19 11.34 11.90 0.69
CA ILE A 19 12.41 11.43 -0.19
C ILE A 19 13.00 10.13 0.36
N GLY A 20 13.31 10.08 1.66
CA GLY A 20 13.79 8.85 2.31
C GLY A 20 12.80 7.69 2.19
N ALA A 21 11.51 7.96 2.38
CA ALA A 21 10.47 6.95 2.23
C ALA A 21 10.36 6.44 0.77
N VAL A 22 10.46 7.31 -0.22
CA VAL A 22 10.43 6.94 -1.65
C VAL A 22 11.66 6.09 -2.01
N VAL A 23 12.85 6.43 -1.51
CA VAL A 23 14.04 5.59 -1.72
C VAL A 23 13.85 4.20 -1.11
N LEU A 24 13.34 4.12 0.12
CA LEU A 24 13.02 2.83 0.76
C LEU A 24 11.96 2.04 -0.01
N PHE A 25 10.98 2.72 -0.59
CA PHE A 25 9.97 2.09 -1.46
C PHE A 25 10.62 1.45 -2.67
N PHE A 26 11.50 2.17 -3.37
CA PHE A 26 12.21 1.63 -4.54
C PHE A 26 13.18 0.51 -4.17
N ILE A 27 13.89 0.60 -3.04
CA ILE A 27 14.72 -0.51 -2.55
C ILE A 27 13.86 -1.74 -2.26
N GLY A 28 12.73 -1.54 -1.58
CA GLY A 28 11.74 -2.60 -1.34
C GLY A 28 11.23 -3.20 -2.64
N PHE A 29 10.94 -2.36 -3.65
CA PHE A 29 10.56 -2.83 -4.97
C PHE A 29 11.68 -3.69 -5.57
N THR A 30 12.94 -3.28 -5.51
CA THR A 30 14.06 -4.06 -6.10
C THR A 30 14.39 -5.39 -5.40
N ASP A 31 14.04 -5.58 -4.12
CA ASP A 31 14.30 -6.82 -3.36
C ASP A 31 13.17 -7.89 -3.56
N PHE A 32 12.66 -7.95 -4.80
CA PHE A 32 11.32 -8.39 -5.25
C PHE A 32 10.70 -9.66 -4.62
N GLN A 33 9.46 -9.50 -4.13
CA GLN A 33 8.37 -10.49 -4.25
C GLN A 33 7.40 -9.97 -5.33
N PRO A 34 6.88 -10.81 -6.24
CA PRO A 34 6.16 -10.33 -7.40
C PRO A 34 4.82 -9.72 -7.03
N GLU A 35 4.56 -8.46 -7.40
CA GLU A 35 3.25 -7.80 -7.22
C GLU A 35 2.27 -8.12 -8.36
N SER A 36 2.75 -8.64 -9.49
CA SER A 36 1.91 -9.15 -10.56
C SER A 36 2.56 -10.32 -11.28
N ALA A 37 1.72 -11.18 -11.88
CA ALA A 37 2.19 -12.27 -12.73
C ALA A 37 2.91 -11.80 -14.00
N LYS A 38 2.73 -10.53 -14.40
CA LYS A 38 3.48 -9.94 -15.51
C LYS A 38 4.91 -9.60 -15.12
N ASP A 39 5.13 -9.22 -13.87
CA ASP A 39 6.47 -8.90 -13.37
C ASP A 39 7.33 -10.17 -13.30
N LEU A 40 6.71 -11.31 -12.98
CA LEU A 40 7.30 -12.65 -13.03
C LEU A 40 7.84 -13.08 -14.40
N LEU A 41 7.30 -12.55 -15.50
CA LEU A 41 7.80 -12.85 -16.85
C LEU A 41 8.96 -11.94 -17.25
N LYS A 42 9.05 -10.77 -16.61
CA LYS A 42 10.17 -9.83 -16.73
C LYS A 42 11.33 -10.17 -15.78
N VAL A 43 11.16 -11.14 -14.87
CA VAL A 43 12.20 -11.70 -13.99
C VAL A 43 13.37 -12.32 -14.78
N ASN A 44 13.22 -12.60 -16.07
CA ASN A 44 14.37 -12.99 -16.90
C ASN A 44 15.26 -11.79 -17.31
N GLU A 45 14.70 -10.58 -17.37
CA GLU A 45 15.42 -9.37 -17.79
C GLU A 45 16.17 -8.71 -16.62
N ALA A 46 15.56 -8.71 -15.43
CA ALA A 46 16.24 -8.35 -14.18
C ALA A 46 16.74 -9.65 -13.55
N LYS A 47 18.05 -9.84 -13.29
CA LYS A 47 18.64 -11.01 -12.60
C LYS A 47 18.06 -11.20 -11.19
N VAL A 48 16.79 -11.58 -11.09
CA VAL A 48 16.03 -11.70 -9.85
C VAL A 48 16.14 -13.14 -9.40
N ASP A 49 16.46 -13.30 -8.12
CA ASP A 49 16.59 -14.61 -7.50
C ASP A 49 15.22 -15.30 -7.44
N THR A 50 15.00 -16.22 -8.38
CA THR A 50 13.75 -16.97 -8.51
C THR A 50 13.42 -17.82 -7.29
N SER A 51 14.39 -18.08 -6.40
CA SER A 51 14.16 -18.77 -5.13
C SER A 51 13.34 -17.96 -4.12
N LYS A 52 13.25 -16.64 -4.30
CA LYS A 52 12.45 -15.73 -3.46
C LYS A 52 10.98 -15.62 -3.90
N LEU A 53 10.62 -16.19 -5.06
CA LEU A 53 9.28 -16.08 -5.63
C LEU A 53 8.38 -17.17 -5.01
N PRO A 54 7.11 -16.86 -4.67
CA PRO A 54 6.18 -17.83 -4.11
C PRO A 54 5.62 -18.77 -5.20
N ILE A 55 6.51 -19.58 -5.78
CA ILE A 55 6.21 -20.53 -6.85
C ILE A 55 6.17 -21.93 -6.25
N ILE A 56 5.07 -22.63 -6.52
CA ILE A 56 4.86 -24.03 -6.16
C ILE A 56 5.09 -24.89 -7.40
N ASP A 57 5.98 -25.87 -7.31
CA ASP A 57 6.07 -26.93 -8.32
C ASP A 57 4.91 -27.91 -8.13
N ILE A 58 4.14 -28.13 -9.18
CA ILE A 58 2.90 -28.94 -9.10
C ILE A 58 3.22 -30.41 -8.82
N ILE A 59 4.31 -30.93 -9.39
CA ILE A 59 4.70 -32.33 -9.19
C ILE A 59 5.07 -32.56 -7.72
N GLY A 60 5.95 -31.70 -7.17
CA GLY A 60 6.34 -31.75 -5.76
C GLY A 60 5.12 -31.61 -4.83
N PHE A 61 4.26 -30.64 -5.11
CA PHE A 61 3.06 -30.39 -4.30
C PHE A 61 2.08 -31.57 -4.32
N LEU A 62 1.77 -32.13 -5.50
CA LEU A 62 0.84 -33.26 -5.61
C LEU A 62 1.41 -34.52 -4.95
N ASN A 63 2.72 -34.75 -5.03
CA ASN A 63 3.35 -35.91 -4.39
C ASN A 63 3.33 -35.80 -2.86
N ASN A 64 3.60 -34.61 -2.31
CA ASN A 64 3.53 -34.36 -0.87
C ASN A 64 2.06 -34.26 -0.38
N GLY A 65 1.14 -33.83 -1.25
CA GLY A 65 -0.26 -33.55 -0.94
C GLY A 65 -1.23 -34.73 -1.13
N LYS A 66 -0.79 -35.90 -1.60
CA LYS A 66 -1.64 -37.10 -1.81
C LYS A 66 -2.41 -37.53 -0.56
N GLY A 67 -1.85 -37.34 0.64
CA GLY A 67 -2.53 -37.61 1.92
C GLY A 67 -3.52 -36.52 2.36
N HIS A 68 -3.64 -35.43 1.61
CA HIS A 68 -4.32 -34.20 2.04
C HIS A 68 -5.42 -33.74 1.07
N GLY A 69 -5.77 -34.59 0.09
CA GLY A 69 -6.81 -34.29 -0.90
C GLY A 69 -6.43 -33.16 -1.87
N ALA A 70 -5.14 -32.88 -2.02
CA ALA A 70 -4.63 -31.87 -2.94
C ALA A 70 -4.86 -32.31 -4.39
N SER A 71 -5.52 -31.48 -5.19
CA SER A 71 -5.65 -31.66 -6.63
C SER A 71 -5.71 -30.33 -7.35
N ILE A 72 -5.17 -30.30 -8.56
CA ILE A 72 -5.22 -29.12 -9.42
C ILE A 72 -5.98 -29.52 -10.68
N THR A 73 -7.02 -28.76 -11.01
CA THR A 73 -7.82 -29.01 -12.21
C THR A 73 -7.89 -27.76 -13.05
N PHE A 74 -7.94 -27.92 -14.36
CA PHE A 74 -8.36 -26.83 -15.23
C PHE A 74 -9.86 -26.54 -15.02
N LYS A 75 -10.35 -25.35 -15.34
CA LYS A 75 -11.78 -24.99 -15.25
C LYS A 75 -12.69 -25.93 -16.05
N ASN A 76 -12.17 -26.62 -17.07
CA ASN A 76 -12.86 -27.64 -17.86
C ASN A 76 -12.89 -29.03 -17.18
N GLY A 77 -12.34 -29.17 -15.97
CA GLY A 77 -12.29 -30.41 -15.18
C GLY A 77 -11.10 -31.32 -15.48
N THR A 78 -10.19 -30.95 -16.38
CA THR A 78 -9.01 -31.79 -16.68
C THR A 78 -7.96 -31.66 -15.59
N ASN A 79 -7.45 -32.79 -15.08
CA ASN A 79 -6.41 -32.78 -14.04
C ASN A 79 -5.09 -32.22 -14.56
N VAL A 80 -4.45 -31.38 -13.75
CA VAL A 80 -3.11 -30.83 -14.00
C VAL A 80 -2.12 -31.59 -13.15
N THR A 81 -1.15 -32.24 -13.79
CA THR A 81 -0.13 -33.06 -13.12
C THR A 81 1.26 -32.45 -13.19
N VAL A 82 1.48 -31.47 -14.07
CA VAL A 82 2.79 -30.85 -14.34
C VAL A 82 2.63 -29.34 -14.55
N GLY A 83 3.63 -28.59 -14.10
CA GLY A 83 3.74 -27.15 -14.26
C GLY A 83 4.12 -26.46 -12.95
N SER A 84 4.01 -25.14 -12.94
CA SER A 84 4.27 -24.31 -11.77
C SER A 84 3.07 -23.43 -11.47
N LEU A 85 2.81 -23.17 -10.19
CA LEU A 85 1.73 -22.31 -9.73
C LEU A 85 2.29 -21.19 -8.86
N ILE A 86 2.04 -19.95 -9.26
CA ILE A 86 2.22 -18.79 -8.39
C ILE A 86 0.92 -18.62 -7.61
N THR A 87 1.00 -18.52 -6.28
CA THR A 87 -0.20 -18.38 -5.43
C THR A 87 -0.42 -16.98 -4.90
N TYR A 88 0.54 -16.06 -5.08
CA TYR A 88 0.48 -14.67 -4.61
C TYR A 88 1.07 -13.70 -5.64
N PRO A 89 0.48 -12.49 -5.79
CA PRO A 89 -0.77 -12.00 -5.18
C PRO A 89 -2.01 -12.50 -5.92
N ILE A 90 -1.83 -13.08 -7.10
CA ILE A 90 -2.88 -13.74 -7.88
C ILE A 90 -2.42 -15.16 -8.20
N CYS A 91 -3.38 -16.08 -8.31
CA CYS A 91 -3.07 -17.42 -8.75
C CYS A 91 -2.77 -17.41 -10.24
N VAL A 92 -1.58 -17.86 -10.64
CA VAL A 92 -1.21 -18.00 -12.06
C VAL A 92 -0.51 -19.31 -12.30
N TYR A 93 -1.07 -20.06 -13.25
CA TYR A 93 -0.50 -21.31 -13.74
C TYR A 93 0.50 -21.05 -14.86
N ILE A 94 1.65 -21.69 -14.78
CA ILE A 94 2.68 -21.71 -15.81
C ILE A 94 2.85 -23.16 -16.27
N PRO A 95 2.71 -23.46 -17.57
CA PRO A 95 2.85 -24.82 -18.11
C PRO A 95 4.32 -25.28 -18.24
N LEU A 96 5.19 -24.82 -17.34
CA LEU A 96 6.61 -25.20 -17.23
C LEU A 96 6.88 -25.61 -15.78
N SER A 97 7.73 -26.61 -15.57
CA SER A 97 8.19 -26.95 -14.22
C SER A 97 9.14 -25.89 -13.66
N LEU A 98 9.35 -25.87 -12.35
CA LEU A 98 10.24 -24.91 -11.70
C LEU A 98 11.67 -24.97 -12.26
N ASP A 99 12.16 -26.18 -12.56
CA ASP A 99 13.50 -26.40 -13.12
C ASP A 99 13.61 -25.92 -14.57
N GLU A 100 12.53 -26.01 -15.34
CA GLU A 100 12.45 -25.45 -16.68
C GLU A 100 12.39 -23.92 -16.69
N ILE A 101 11.78 -23.32 -15.67
CA ILE A 101 11.75 -21.86 -15.49
C ILE A 101 13.15 -21.34 -15.15
N LYS A 102 13.90 -22.06 -14.27
CA LYS A 102 15.28 -21.70 -13.89
C LYS A 102 16.26 -21.79 -15.06
N ASN A 103 16.02 -22.71 -16.00
CA ASN A 103 16.81 -22.85 -17.22
C ASN A 103 16.30 -21.86 -18.29
N GLY A 104 16.68 -20.58 -18.15
CA GLY A 104 16.17 -19.42 -18.88
C GLY A 104 16.16 -19.45 -20.42
N SER A 105 16.67 -20.49 -21.07
CA SER A 105 16.55 -20.69 -22.52
C SER A 105 15.13 -21.03 -22.98
N LYS A 106 14.30 -21.65 -22.13
CA LYS A 106 12.91 -22.01 -22.45
C LYS A 106 11.89 -20.92 -22.08
N SER A 107 12.18 -20.10 -21.07
CA SER A 107 11.23 -19.11 -20.53
C SER A 107 11.12 -17.83 -21.39
N SER A 108 12.11 -17.50 -22.23
CA SER A 108 12.12 -16.35 -23.15
C SER A 108 11.04 -16.42 -24.24
N SER A 109 10.47 -17.60 -24.49
CA SER A 109 9.40 -17.83 -25.46
C SER A 109 7.98 -17.68 -24.89
N LEU A 110 7.85 -17.53 -23.56
CA LEU A 110 6.56 -17.56 -22.88
C LEU A 110 5.83 -16.21 -23.03
N LYS A 111 4.97 -16.10 -24.04
CA LYS A 111 3.97 -15.03 -24.12
C LYS A 111 2.80 -15.40 -23.21
N SER A 112 2.81 -14.91 -21.97
CA SER A 112 1.62 -15.05 -21.11
C SER A 112 0.51 -14.18 -21.68
N ASP A 113 -0.54 -14.84 -22.15
CA ASP A 113 -1.75 -14.14 -22.57
C ASP A 113 -2.60 -13.87 -21.32
N LYS A 114 -3.27 -12.71 -21.26
CA LYS A 114 -4.10 -12.33 -20.09
C LYS A 114 -5.19 -13.38 -19.76
N LYS A 115 -5.54 -14.24 -20.73
CA LYS A 115 -6.50 -15.36 -20.63
C LYS A 115 -5.96 -16.59 -19.89
N ASP A 116 -4.68 -16.65 -19.54
CA ASP A 116 -4.08 -17.83 -18.88
C ASP A 116 -4.17 -17.76 -17.34
N ASN A 117 -4.40 -16.56 -16.79
CA ASN A 117 -4.52 -16.31 -15.34
C ASN A 117 -5.75 -16.96 -14.68
N GLU A 118 -6.68 -17.50 -15.46
CA GLU A 118 -7.98 -17.98 -14.98
C GLU A 118 -8.22 -19.47 -15.22
N ARG A 119 -7.20 -20.25 -15.57
CA ARG A 119 -7.44 -21.60 -16.11
C ARG A 119 -7.51 -22.70 -15.06
N VAL A 120 -7.03 -22.51 -13.83
CA VAL A 120 -6.91 -23.60 -12.85
C VAL A 120 -7.64 -23.34 -11.54
N LYS A 121 -8.20 -24.42 -10.98
CA LYS A 121 -8.73 -24.52 -9.62
C LYS A 121 -7.73 -25.32 -8.78
N PHE A 122 -7.43 -24.82 -7.59
CA PHE A 122 -6.48 -25.43 -6.67
C PHE A 122 -7.22 -26.00 -5.47
N HIS A 123 -7.67 -27.23 -5.61
CA HIS A 123 -8.46 -27.90 -4.60
C HIS A 123 -7.57 -28.46 -3.51
N MET A 124 -7.83 -28.05 -2.26
CA MET A 124 -7.16 -28.60 -1.09
C MET A 124 -8.11 -28.62 0.10
N LYS A 125 -7.85 -29.48 1.06
CA LYS A 125 -8.59 -29.44 2.32
C LYS A 125 -8.14 -28.22 3.15
N PRO A 126 -9.07 -27.51 3.82
CA PRO A 126 -8.72 -26.39 4.69
C PRO A 126 -7.93 -26.82 5.95
N SER A 127 -7.99 -28.11 6.30
CA SER A 127 -7.12 -28.80 7.26
C SER A 127 -7.15 -30.32 7.03
N LYS A 128 -6.22 -31.06 7.64
CA LYS A 128 -6.10 -32.53 7.43
C LYS A 128 -7.36 -33.31 7.83
N THR A 129 -8.12 -32.80 8.80
CA THR A 129 -9.35 -33.42 9.30
C THR A 129 -10.61 -33.01 8.52
N ALA A 130 -10.51 -32.01 7.64
CA ALA A 130 -11.66 -31.51 6.90
C ALA A 130 -12.19 -32.53 5.88
N THR A 131 -13.51 -32.51 5.68
CA THR A 131 -14.22 -33.38 4.74
C THR A 131 -14.48 -32.72 3.39
N SER A 132 -14.54 -31.38 3.35
CA SER A 132 -14.67 -30.58 2.13
C SER A 132 -13.33 -30.04 1.64
N THR A 133 -13.28 -29.67 0.36
CA THR A 133 -12.15 -28.96 -0.23
C THR A 133 -12.51 -27.50 -0.47
N ILE A 134 -11.50 -26.64 -0.42
CA ILE A 134 -11.55 -25.24 -0.84
C ILE A 134 -10.81 -25.10 -2.17
N ASP A 135 -11.13 -24.07 -2.94
CA ASP A 135 -10.29 -23.63 -4.05
C ASP A 135 -9.43 -22.45 -3.60
N LEU A 136 -8.13 -22.66 -3.39
CA LEU A 136 -7.21 -21.60 -2.95
C LEU A 136 -7.10 -20.49 -4.01
N CYS A 137 -7.38 -20.78 -5.27
CA CYS A 137 -7.27 -19.81 -6.35
C CYS A 137 -8.55 -19.02 -6.61
N GLU A 138 -9.67 -19.44 -6.02
CA GLU A 138 -10.93 -18.73 -6.12
C GLU A 138 -10.86 -17.35 -5.43
N GLU A 139 -11.61 -16.38 -5.98
CA GLU A 139 -11.73 -15.07 -5.37
C GLU A 139 -12.57 -15.17 -4.10
N ASN A 140 -11.94 -14.88 -2.94
CA ASN A 140 -12.65 -14.81 -1.68
C ASN A 140 -13.23 -13.40 -1.46
N SER A 141 -14.52 -13.31 -1.15
CA SER A 141 -15.23 -12.03 -0.93
C SER A 141 -14.59 -11.17 0.17
N LYS A 142 -14.00 -11.77 1.22
CA LYS A 142 -13.28 -11.06 2.28
C LYS A 142 -11.97 -10.47 1.76
N LEU A 143 -11.20 -11.24 1.00
CA LEU A 143 -9.95 -10.78 0.38
C LEU A 143 -10.22 -9.63 -0.60
N THR A 144 -11.25 -9.77 -1.45
CA THR A 144 -11.68 -8.71 -2.38
C THR A 144 -12.10 -7.45 -1.65
N ARG A 145 -12.84 -7.57 -0.54
CA ARG A 145 -13.22 -6.42 0.30
C ARG A 145 -12.00 -5.69 0.89
N ILE A 146 -11.01 -6.43 1.39
CA ILE A 146 -9.78 -5.84 1.93
C ILE A 146 -9.00 -5.12 0.84
N ARG A 147 -8.89 -5.71 -0.36
CA ARG A 147 -8.25 -5.05 -1.51
C ARG A 147 -8.96 -3.76 -1.90
N LEU A 148 -10.29 -3.75 -1.91
CA LEU A 148 -11.08 -2.54 -2.16
C LEU A 148 -10.83 -1.46 -1.10
N ILE A 149 -10.67 -1.83 0.17
CA ILE A 149 -10.30 -0.88 1.23
C ILE A 149 -8.92 -0.28 0.96
N ILE A 150 -7.92 -1.11 0.62
CA ILE A 150 -6.55 -0.66 0.32
C ILE A 150 -6.53 0.29 -0.88
N VAL A 151 -7.17 -0.09 -1.99
CA VAL A 151 -7.23 0.74 -3.20
C VAL A 151 -8.03 2.02 -2.94
N GLY A 152 -9.18 1.92 -2.28
CA GLY A 152 -10.04 3.06 -1.97
C GLY A 152 -9.36 4.07 -1.06
N THR A 153 -8.71 3.62 0.02
CA THR A 153 -7.94 4.49 0.91
C THR A 153 -6.74 5.12 0.22
N GLY A 154 -6.11 4.42 -0.73
CA GLY A 154 -5.06 4.95 -1.60
C GLY A 154 -5.55 6.11 -2.47
N ILE A 155 -6.68 5.94 -3.17
CA ILE A 155 -7.28 6.99 -4.01
C ILE A 155 -7.65 8.22 -3.16
N VAL A 156 -8.30 8.00 -2.01
CA VAL A 156 -8.64 9.09 -1.08
C VAL A 156 -7.38 9.82 -0.60
N GLY A 157 -6.29 9.09 -0.33
CA GLY A 157 -4.99 9.66 0.03
C GLY A 157 -4.45 10.64 -1.02
N VAL A 158 -4.52 10.28 -2.32
CA VAL A 158 -4.06 11.15 -3.43
C VAL A 158 -4.90 12.43 -3.51
N VAL A 159 -6.21 12.32 -3.34
CA VAL A 159 -7.12 13.49 -3.35
C VAL A 159 -6.79 14.42 -2.18
N ILE A 160 -6.63 13.87 -0.98
CA ILE A 160 -6.28 14.63 0.22
C ILE A 160 -4.93 15.34 0.05
N LEU A 161 -3.92 14.64 -0.48
CA LEU A 161 -2.60 15.22 -0.71
C LEU A 161 -2.66 16.40 -1.68
N SER A 162 -3.46 16.28 -2.75
CA SER A 162 -3.66 17.36 -3.73
C SER A 162 -4.26 18.61 -3.07
N LEU A 163 -5.24 18.44 -2.19
CA LEU A 163 -5.82 19.55 -1.41
C LEU A 163 -4.80 20.20 -0.48
N ILE A 164 -3.99 19.40 0.22
CA ILE A 164 -2.92 19.91 1.10
C ILE A 164 -1.93 20.77 0.32
N ILE A 165 -1.51 20.32 -0.87
CA ILE A 165 -0.59 21.08 -1.73
C ILE A 165 -1.20 22.43 -2.13
N ILE A 166 -2.45 22.43 -2.61
CA ILE A 166 -3.16 23.67 -3.00
C ILE A 166 -3.25 24.65 -1.83
N PHE A 167 -3.68 24.19 -0.65
CA PHE A 167 -3.80 25.05 0.51
C PHE A 167 -2.45 25.56 1.04
N THR A 168 -1.40 24.74 0.94
CA THR A 168 -0.05 25.15 1.33
C THR A 168 0.48 26.24 0.40
N ILE A 169 0.23 26.14 -0.91
CA ILE A 169 0.51 27.19 -1.89
C ILE A 169 -0.22 28.49 -1.50
N PHE A 170 -1.52 28.41 -1.17
CA PHE A 170 -2.27 29.59 -0.72
C PHE A 170 -1.69 30.24 0.54
N ILE A 171 -1.21 29.45 1.52
CA ILE A 171 -0.54 29.97 2.72
C ILE A 171 0.74 30.74 2.34
N LEU A 172 1.56 30.18 1.46
CA LEU A 172 2.85 30.76 1.06
C LEU A 172 2.67 32.07 0.29
N PHE A 173 1.76 32.11 -0.68
CA PHE A 173 1.42 33.33 -1.43
C PHE A 173 0.56 34.32 -0.64
N GLY A 174 0.07 33.93 0.54
CA GLY A 174 -0.69 34.80 1.41
C GLY A 174 -2.12 35.09 0.96
N PHE A 175 -2.69 34.22 0.12
CA PHE A 175 -4.10 34.28 -0.23
C PHE A 175 -4.97 34.06 1.03
N CYS A 176 -6.11 34.75 1.12
CA CYS A 176 -7.05 34.72 2.25
C CYS A 176 -6.45 35.14 3.60
N SER A 177 -6.02 36.40 3.71
CA SER A 177 -5.38 36.93 4.91
C SER A 177 -6.24 36.87 6.18
N SER A 178 -7.57 36.83 6.06
CA SER A 178 -8.52 36.74 7.17
C SER A 178 -8.81 35.31 7.65
N VAL A 179 -8.36 34.28 6.92
CA VAL A 179 -8.73 32.88 7.16
C VAL A 179 -7.55 32.09 7.71
N ASN A 180 -7.82 31.18 8.65
CA ASN A 180 -6.82 30.29 9.21
C ASN A 180 -6.63 29.02 8.36
N ILE A 181 -6.13 29.18 7.12
CA ILE A 181 -5.85 28.06 6.21
C ILE A 181 -4.99 26.95 6.85
N PRO A 182 -3.93 27.24 7.64
CA PRO A 182 -3.13 26.20 8.29
C PRO A 182 -3.96 25.26 9.19
N MET A 183 -5.07 25.74 9.79
CA MET A 183 -5.97 24.90 10.58
C MET A 183 -6.72 23.89 9.71
N PHE A 184 -7.22 24.31 8.55
CA PHE A 184 -7.87 23.40 7.59
C PHE A 184 -6.90 22.33 7.09
N VAL A 185 -5.67 22.74 6.77
CA VAL A 185 -4.59 21.82 6.36
C VAL A 185 -4.30 20.80 7.45
N ALA A 186 -4.23 21.21 8.72
CA ALA A 186 -4.01 20.30 9.84
C ALA A 186 -5.14 19.26 9.98
N ILE A 187 -6.41 19.69 9.89
CA ILE A 187 -7.58 18.79 9.97
C ILE A 187 -7.56 17.78 8.83
N ILE A 188 -7.35 18.25 7.59
CA ILE A 188 -7.27 17.38 6.41
C ILE A 188 -6.09 16.41 6.53
N GLY A 189 -4.94 16.86 7.06
CA GLY A 189 -3.78 16.01 7.30
C GLY A 189 -4.01 14.92 8.35
N VAL A 190 -4.83 15.17 9.38
CA VAL A 190 -5.26 14.12 10.33
C VAL A 190 -6.09 13.06 9.62
N LEU A 191 -7.04 13.46 8.76
CA LEU A 191 -7.80 12.50 7.95
C LEU A 191 -6.90 11.68 7.04
N ALA A 192 -5.88 12.31 6.44
CA ALA A 192 -4.86 11.62 5.64
C ALA A 192 -4.11 10.56 6.47
N PHE A 193 -3.73 10.91 7.70
CA PHE A 193 -3.02 10.01 8.62
C PHE A 193 -3.87 8.80 8.97
N CYS A 194 -5.14 9.01 9.35
CA CYS A 194 -6.06 7.93 9.67
C CYS A 194 -6.29 7.01 8.46
N SER A 195 -6.53 7.58 7.28
CA SER A 195 -6.69 6.81 6.04
C SER A 195 -5.45 5.97 5.71
N GLY A 196 -4.26 6.57 5.81
CA GLY A 196 -3.00 5.87 5.59
C GLY A 196 -2.75 4.76 6.62
N GLY A 197 -3.09 5.00 7.89
CA GLY A 197 -3.01 3.99 8.95
C GLY A 197 -3.94 2.79 8.70
N THR A 198 -5.18 3.05 8.26
CA THR A 198 -6.12 1.98 7.85
C THR A 198 -5.59 1.20 6.64
N CYS A 199 -5.01 1.88 5.66
CA CYS A 199 -4.40 1.24 4.49
C CYS A 199 -3.24 0.31 4.89
N LEU A 200 -2.29 0.82 5.69
CA LEU A 200 -1.16 0.05 6.17
C LEU A 200 -1.59 -1.14 7.02
N GLY A 201 -2.53 -0.94 7.95
CA GLY A 201 -3.08 -2.02 8.78
C GLY A 201 -3.76 -3.10 7.95
N SER A 202 -4.53 -2.70 6.93
CA SER A 202 -5.20 -3.63 6.02
C SER A 202 -4.20 -4.41 5.16
N LEU A 203 -3.14 -3.78 4.69
CA LEU A 203 -2.03 -4.43 3.96
C LEU A 203 -1.32 -5.47 4.82
N ILE A 204 -0.93 -5.10 6.05
CA ILE A 204 -0.28 -6.02 7.00
C ILE A 204 -1.21 -7.21 7.27
N TYR A 205 -2.48 -6.94 7.56
CA TYR A 205 -3.46 -7.98 7.85
C TYR A 205 -3.65 -8.93 6.67
N MET A 206 -3.77 -8.40 5.45
CA MET A 206 -3.91 -9.18 4.22
C MET A 206 -2.70 -10.09 3.98
N ASN A 207 -1.49 -9.58 4.16
CA ASN A 207 -0.27 -10.33 3.89
C ASN A 207 -0.03 -11.43 4.93
N VAL A 208 -0.25 -11.14 6.21
CA VAL A 208 -0.07 -12.12 7.30
C VAL A 208 -1.13 -13.23 7.23
N ASN A 209 -2.38 -12.88 6.91
CA ASN A 209 -3.49 -13.82 6.91
C ASN A 209 -3.88 -14.29 5.50
N TYR A 210 -3.00 -14.15 4.51
CA TYR A 210 -3.34 -14.35 3.10
C TYR A 210 -4.02 -15.70 2.84
N TYR A 211 -3.42 -16.80 3.32
CA TYR A 211 -3.95 -18.14 3.10
C TYR A 211 -5.23 -18.44 3.91
N THR A 212 -5.33 -17.91 5.13
CA THR A 212 -6.55 -17.99 5.93
C THR A 212 -7.70 -17.24 5.27
N LEU A 213 -7.43 -16.06 4.70
CA LEU A 213 -8.38 -15.28 3.91
C LEU A 213 -8.78 -15.97 2.60
N ARG A 214 -7.97 -16.92 2.13
CA ARG A 214 -8.27 -17.81 0.99
C ARG A 214 -8.99 -19.10 1.39
N GLY A 215 -9.26 -19.31 2.68
CA GLY A 215 -10.09 -20.40 3.19
C GLY A 215 -9.38 -21.48 3.99
N LEU A 216 -8.06 -21.39 4.20
CA LEU A 216 -7.40 -22.29 5.15
C LEU A 216 -7.88 -22.04 6.58
N GLU A 217 -7.89 -23.09 7.40
CA GLU A 217 -8.30 -22.99 8.80
C GLU A 217 -7.36 -22.08 9.59
N SER A 218 -6.05 -22.15 9.32
CA SER A 218 -5.06 -21.32 9.98
C SER A 218 -3.78 -21.11 9.17
N THR A 219 -2.91 -20.22 9.65
CA THR A 219 -1.58 -19.99 9.10
C THR A 219 -0.65 -21.18 9.26
N GLU A 220 -0.81 -21.97 10.32
CA GLU A 220 0.01 -23.14 10.60
C GLU A 220 -0.24 -24.24 9.57
N VAL A 221 -1.51 -24.41 9.16
CA VAL A 221 -1.90 -25.35 8.10
C VAL A 221 -1.19 -25.02 6.78
N SER A 222 -0.97 -23.74 6.46
CA SER A 222 -0.21 -23.36 5.26
C SER A 222 1.24 -23.84 5.31
N THR A 223 1.84 -23.88 6.51
CA THR A 223 3.20 -24.38 6.73
C THR A 223 3.24 -25.90 6.66
N GLU A 224 2.21 -26.58 7.18
CA GLU A 224 2.09 -28.04 7.06
C GLU A 224 1.96 -28.51 5.61
N TYR A 225 1.37 -27.69 4.74
CA TYR A 225 1.25 -27.95 3.30
C TYR A 225 2.44 -27.42 2.48
N ASP A 226 3.50 -26.96 3.15
CA ASP A 226 4.70 -26.42 2.51
C ASP A 226 4.39 -25.28 1.51
N LEU A 227 3.36 -24.49 1.81
CA LEU A 227 3.01 -23.33 0.99
C LEU A 227 4.05 -22.22 1.22
N PRO A 228 4.39 -21.44 0.18
CA PRO A 228 5.35 -20.35 0.30
C PRO A 228 4.95 -19.39 1.41
N LYS A 229 5.88 -19.05 2.32
CA LYS A 229 5.60 -18.08 3.38
C LYS A 229 5.26 -16.73 2.76
N GLN A 230 4.08 -16.23 3.06
CA GLN A 230 3.69 -14.87 2.74
C GLN A 230 4.28 -13.94 3.80
N GLY A 231 4.96 -12.89 3.34
CA GLY A 231 5.73 -12.01 4.21
C GLY A 231 5.52 -10.57 3.83
N ASN A 232 5.64 -9.68 4.81
CA ASN A 232 5.70 -8.27 4.51
C ASN A 232 7.14 -7.90 4.12
N ASN A 233 7.28 -7.23 2.97
CA ASN A 233 8.54 -6.60 2.61
C ASN A 233 8.89 -5.54 3.65
N LYS A 234 9.98 -5.75 4.39
CA LYS A 234 10.38 -4.89 5.52
C LYS A 234 10.70 -3.47 5.06
N PHE A 235 11.31 -3.31 3.88
CA PHE A 235 11.61 -1.99 3.31
C PHE A 235 10.34 -1.27 2.89
N TYR A 236 9.38 -1.99 2.31
CA TYR A 236 8.06 -1.45 1.97
C TYR A 236 7.28 -1.00 3.22
N LEU A 237 7.25 -1.85 4.26
CA LEU A 237 6.63 -1.49 5.55
C LEU A 237 7.28 -0.26 6.17
N LEU A 238 8.62 -0.23 6.20
CA LEU A 238 9.37 0.89 6.76
C LEU A 238 9.11 2.16 5.96
N SER A 239 9.04 2.08 4.63
CA SER A 239 8.63 3.19 3.77
C SER A 239 7.25 3.72 4.15
N CYS A 240 6.24 2.86 4.28
CA CYS A 240 4.89 3.26 4.69
C CYS A 240 4.86 3.90 6.09
N ILE A 241 5.62 3.36 7.04
CA ILE A 241 5.75 3.94 8.39
C ILE A 241 6.41 5.32 8.32
N CYS A 242 7.48 5.48 7.55
CA CYS A 242 8.15 6.76 7.34
C CYS A 242 7.21 7.80 6.70
N MET A 243 6.37 7.39 5.73
CA MET A 243 5.36 8.27 5.13
C MET A 243 4.34 8.75 6.17
N LEU A 244 3.83 7.84 7.02
CA LEU A 244 2.90 8.19 8.09
C LEU A 244 3.52 9.14 9.12
N LEU A 245 4.78 8.88 9.52
CA LEU A 245 5.51 9.75 10.43
C LEU A 245 5.76 11.14 9.82
N SER A 246 6.11 11.21 8.53
CA SER A 246 6.27 12.49 7.82
C SER A 246 4.98 13.31 7.85
N ASN A 247 3.84 12.67 7.61
CA ASN A 247 2.54 13.32 7.67
C ASN A 247 2.18 13.76 9.09
N LEU A 248 2.50 12.95 10.12
CA LEU A 248 2.25 13.33 11.50
C LEU A 248 3.05 14.59 11.90
N VAL A 249 4.34 14.64 11.55
CA VAL A 249 5.19 15.81 11.80
C VAL A 249 4.64 17.04 11.07
N PHE A 250 4.23 16.88 9.81
CA PHE A 250 3.59 17.95 9.03
C PHE A 250 2.36 18.52 9.74
N VAL A 251 1.46 17.64 10.19
CA VAL A 251 0.21 18.00 10.88
C VAL A 251 0.49 18.77 12.17
N VAL A 252 1.43 18.28 12.99
CA VAL A 252 1.82 18.95 14.24
C VAL A 252 2.35 20.37 13.96
N MET A 253 3.20 20.52 12.93
CA MET A 253 3.73 21.82 12.53
C MET A 253 2.64 22.75 12.00
N MET A 254 1.66 22.22 11.27
CA MET A 254 0.51 23.00 10.79
C MET A 254 -0.42 23.43 11.93
N PHE A 255 -0.58 22.64 12.99
CA PHE A 255 -1.26 23.10 14.21
C PHE A 255 -0.52 24.26 14.88
N ILE A 256 0.82 24.24 14.92
CA ILE A 256 1.62 25.34 15.44
C ILE A 256 1.45 26.59 14.56
N ALA A 257 1.55 26.44 13.23
CA ALA A 257 1.34 27.53 12.27
C ALA A 257 -0.09 28.11 12.38
N ALA A 258 -1.09 27.27 12.62
CA ALA A 258 -2.48 27.69 12.83
C ALA A 258 -2.65 28.55 14.10
N ARG A 259 -1.96 28.20 15.19
CA ARG A 259 -1.95 29.00 16.42
C ARG A 259 -1.29 30.36 16.20
N GLN A 260 -0.16 30.39 15.50
CA GLN A 260 0.52 31.64 15.13
C GLN A 260 -0.37 32.49 14.23
N ARG A 261 -1.02 31.87 13.24
CA ARG A 261 -1.91 32.57 12.30
C ARG A 261 -3.11 33.20 13.00
N ARG A 262 -3.72 32.51 13.96
CA ARG A 262 -4.79 33.06 14.79
C ARG A 262 -4.35 34.34 15.52
N ARG A 263 -3.14 34.36 16.09
CA ARG A 263 -2.59 35.56 16.74
C ARG A 263 -2.36 36.70 15.74
N GLU A 264 -1.84 36.40 14.56
CA GLU A 264 -1.65 37.39 13.48
C GLU A 264 -2.98 38.03 13.03
N ILE A 265 -4.05 37.23 12.90
CA ILE A 265 -5.38 37.72 12.54
C ILE A 265 -5.95 38.65 13.63
N ILE A 266 -5.87 38.24 14.90
CA ILE A 266 -6.35 39.05 16.04
C ILE A 266 -5.61 40.39 16.11
N LEU A 267 -4.27 40.36 16.00
CA LEU A 267 -3.45 41.58 16.00
C LEU A 267 -3.80 42.49 14.82
N SER A 268 -4.00 41.92 13.63
CA SER A 268 -4.37 42.71 12.43
C SER A 268 -5.74 43.37 12.60
N ALA A 269 -6.73 42.65 13.15
CA ALA A 269 -8.05 43.20 13.44
C ALA A 269 -8.00 44.29 14.52
N ALA A 270 -7.23 44.10 15.59
CA ALA A 270 -7.04 45.10 16.63
C ALA A 270 -6.39 46.39 16.08
N HIS A 271 -5.41 46.27 15.17
CA HIS A 271 -4.76 47.41 14.55
C HIS A 271 -5.67 48.20 13.59
N GLN A 272 -6.61 47.52 12.93
CA GLN A 272 -7.63 48.14 12.07
C GLN A 272 -8.74 48.84 12.86
N LEU A 273 -8.99 48.43 14.11
CA LEU A 273 -9.94 49.07 15.01
C LEU A 273 -9.34 50.26 15.79
N ALA A 274 -8.01 50.42 15.78
CA ALA A 274 -7.30 51.48 16.48
C ALA A 274 -7.28 52.90 15.84
N PRO A 275 -7.74 53.19 14.59
CA PRO A 275 -7.69 54.55 14.07
C PRO A 275 -8.97 55.32 14.38
N THR A 276 -9.13 55.82 15.60
CA THR A 276 -9.99 57.00 15.92
C THR A 276 -9.68 57.68 17.26
N ALA A 277 -8.77 57.19 18.10
CA ALA A 277 -8.47 57.83 19.39
C ALA A 277 -7.38 58.94 19.32
N GLY A 278 -6.78 59.20 18.16
CA GLY A 278 -5.57 60.04 18.04
C GLY A 278 -5.68 61.29 17.18
N LEU A 279 -6.83 61.62 16.60
CA LEU A 279 -6.98 62.76 15.69
C LEU A 279 -8.22 63.61 16.01
N SER A 280 -8.31 64.11 17.25
CA SER A 280 -9.26 65.17 17.60
C SER A 280 -8.74 65.99 18.79
N SER A 281 -7.61 66.69 18.62
CA SER A 281 -7.22 67.77 19.54
C SER A 281 -6.56 68.96 18.86
N LYS A 282 -6.72 69.13 17.55
CA LYS A 282 -6.43 70.40 16.89
C LYS A 282 -7.72 70.91 16.25
N ILE A 283 -8.00 72.18 16.55
CA ILE A 283 -9.16 72.99 16.16
C ILE A 283 -10.31 72.93 17.18
N ALA A 284 -10.16 73.66 18.27
CA ALA A 284 -11.19 74.57 18.73
C ALA A 284 -10.47 75.86 19.16
N THR A 285 -10.90 76.94 18.50
CA THR A 285 -10.51 78.36 18.63
C THR A 285 -10.36 78.84 20.06
#